data_AF-A7Z7Q1-F1
#
_entry.id   AF-A7Z7Q1-F1
#
_cell.length_a   1.000
_cell.length_b   1.000
_cell.length_c   1.000
_cell.angle_alpha   90.00
_cell.angle_beta   90.00
_cell.angle_gamma   90.00
#
_symmetry.space_group_name_H-M   'P 1'
#
loop_
_entity.id
_entity.type
_entity.pdbx_description
1 polymer ?
#
loop_
_entity_poly.entity_id
_entity_poly.type
_entity_poly.pdbx_seq_one_letter_code
_entity_poly.pdbx_strand_id
1 'polypeptide(L)' 'MTIRDWYEAALRHNYYSLILLIEFLVYEKKTVRLQDSEEALNFYLQEKFKDRMNAYLLEYEKLKIRLG' A
#
# COMPACT_ATOMS: atom_id res chain seq x y z
N MET A 1 -7.22 -12.00 7.41
CA MET A 1 -6.22 -11.17 8.11
C MET A 1 -6.55 -9.70 7.92
N THR A 2 -6.13 -8.82 8.82
CA THR A 2 -6.32 -7.37 8.65
C THR A 2 -5.21 -6.76 7.81
N ILE A 3 -5.43 -5.56 7.27
CA ILE A 3 -4.39 -4.77 6.59
C ILE A 3 -3.18 -4.56 7.52
N ARG A 4 -3.40 -4.39 8.84
CA ARG A 4 -2.32 -4.29 9.83
C ARG A 4 -1.44 -5.55 9.85
N ASP A 5 -2.05 -6.73 9.91
CA ASP A 5 -1.30 -7.99 9.93
C ASP A 5 -0.42 -8.13 8.68
N TRP A 6 -0.98 -7.76 7.52
CA TRP A 6 -0.26 -7.71 6.24
C TRP A 6 0.86 -6.68 6.22
N TYR A 7 0.64 -5.50 6.81
CA TYR A 7 1.64 -4.45 6.92
C TYR A 7 2.82 -4.89 7.79
N GLU A 8 2.55 -5.47 8.95
CA GLU A 8 3.59 -6.00 9.85
C GLU A 8 4.34 -7.17 9.20
N ALA A 9 3.66 -8.05 8.48
CA ALA A 9 4.30 -9.10 7.69
C ALA A 9 5.18 -8.49 6.59
N ALA A 10 4.69 -7.49 5.86
CA ALA A 10 5.44 -6.81 4.82
C ALA A 10 6.70 -6.13 5.36
N LEU A 11 6.62 -5.48 6.53
CA LEU A 11 7.76 -4.90 7.24
C LEU A 11 8.77 -5.98 7.66
N ARG A 12 8.31 -7.09 8.23
CA ARG A 12 9.20 -8.20 8.65
C ARG A 12 9.92 -8.86 7.48
N HIS A 13 9.23 -9.05 6.36
CA HIS A 13 9.78 -9.68 5.16
C HIS A 13 10.41 -8.68 4.18
N ASN A 14 10.43 -7.40 4.53
CA ASN A 14 10.94 -6.30 3.71
C ASN A 14 10.29 -6.23 2.31
N TYR A 15 8.99 -6.51 2.24
CA TYR A 15 8.19 -6.39 1.01
C TYR A 15 7.86 -4.93 0.73
N TYR A 16 8.87 -4.19 0.29
CA TYR A 16 8.83 -2.75 0.09
C TYR A 16 7.65 -2.28 -0.77
N SER A 17 7.36 -2.94 -1.89
CA SER A 17 6.22 -2.57 -2.74
C SER A 17 4.87 -2.71 -2.02
N LEU A 18 4.71 -3.71 -1.16
CA LEU A 18 3.48 -3.92 -0.38
C LEU A 18 3.39 -2.91 0.78
N ILE A 19 4.52 -2.60 1.43
CA ILE A 19 4.61 -1.52 2.43
C ILE A 19 4.15 -0.20 1.81
N LEU A 20 4.71 0.15 0.66
CA LEU A 20 4.42 1.41 -0.02
C LEU A 20 2.96 1.49 -0.46
N LEU A 21 2.39 0.38 -0.96
CA LEU A 21 0.97 0.28 -1.28
C LEU A 21 0.09 0.53 -0.06
N ILE A 22 0.38 -0.15 1.05
CA ILE A 22 -0.42 -0.01 2.27
C ILE A 22 -0.32 1.42 2.81
N GLU A 23 0.88 2.00 2.86
CA GLU A 23 1.06 3.38 3.32
C GLU A 23 0.32 4.38 2.43
N PHE A 24 0.40 4.21 1.11
CA PHE A 24 -0.32 5.05 0.17
C PHE A 24 -1.84 4.97 0.35
N LEU A 25 -2.39 3.76 0.51
CA LEU A 25 -3.83 3.58 0.66
C LEU A 25 -4.36 4.05 2.02
N VAL A 26 -3.59 3.85 3.09
CA VAL A 26 -4.00 4.17 4.47
C VAL A 26 -3.76 5.64 4.81
N TYR A 27 -2.58 6.17 4.54
CA TYR A 27 -2.18 7.50 5.03
C TYR A 27 -2.45 8.59 3.99
N GLU A 28 -2.08 8.36 2.73
CA GLU A 28 -2.21 9.36 1.67
C GLU A 28 -3.67 9.41 1.16
N LYS A 29 -4.19 8.27 0.69
CA LYS A 29 -5.53 8.19 0.11
C LYS A 29 -6.64 8.04 1.16
N LYS A 30 -6.33 7.50 2.33
CA LYS A 30 -7.30 7.21 3.42
C LYS A 30 -8.51 6.39 2.93
N THR A 31 -8.32 5.58 1.89
CA THR A 31 -9.37 4.76 1.28
C THR A 31 -9.61 3.46 2.02
N VAL A 32 -8.59 3.00 2.76
CA VAL A 32 -8.65 1.81 3.62
C VAL A 32 -8.05 2.14 4.98
N ARG A 33 -8.42 1.36 5.99
CA ARG A 33 -7.93 1.46 7.36
C ARG A 33 -7.13 0.22 7.70
N LEU A 34 -6.13 0.35 8.58
CA LEU A 34 -5.35 -0.79 9.06
C LEU A 34 -6.20 -1.92 9.69
N GLN A 35 -7.39 -1.58 10.18
CA GLN A 35 -8.33 -2.52 10.79
C GLN A 35 -9.21 -3.25 9.75
N ASP A 36 -9.22 -2.80 8.50
CA ASP A 36 -10.03 -3.40 7.45
C ASP A 36 -9.50 -4.79 7.10
N SER A 37 -10.39 -5.60 6.53
CA SER A 37 -10.06 -6.92 5.97
C SER A 37 -9.11 -6.80 4.78
N GLU A 38 -8.27 -7.81 4.56
CA GLU A 38 -7.40 -7.94 3.40
C GLU A 38 -8.15 -7.86 2.05
N GLU A 39 -9.45 -8.13 2.03
CA GLU A 39 -10.30 -7.99 0.85
C GLU A 39 -10.26 -6.57 0.27
N ALA A 40 -10.13 -5.56 1.13
CA ALA A 40 -9.97 -4.18 0.69
C ALA A 40 -8.65 -3.98 -0.07
N LEU A 41 -7.56 -4.62 0.36
CA LEU A 41 -6.28 -4.65 -0.34
C LEU A 41 -6.38 -5.39 -1.68
N ASN A 42 -7.04 -6.55 -1.70
CA ASN A 42 -7.22 -7.37 -2.90
C ASN A 42 -7.93 -6.62 -4.02
N PHE A 43 -8.84 -5.69 -3.71
CA PHE A 43 -9.47 -4.83 -4.71
C PHE A 43 -8.46 -3.96 -5.46
N TYR A 44 -7.48 -3.38 -4.76
CA TYR A 44 -6.44 -2.52 -5.34
C TYR A 44 -5.30 -3.30 -6.01
N LEU A 45 -5.13 -4.57 -5.64
CA LEU A 45 -4.17 -5.50 -6.24
C LEU A 45 -4.68 -6.15 -7.54
N GLN A 46 -5.91 -5.87 -7.97
CA GLN A 46 -6.43 -6.38 -9.23
C GLN A 46 -5.59 -5.92 -10.42
N GLU A 47 -5.35 -6.82 -11.36
CA GLU A 47 -4.46 -6.59 -12.51
C GLU A 47 -4.83 -5.34 -13.32
N LYS A 48 -6.13 -5.06 -13.46
CA LYS A 48 -6.65 -3.85 -14.14
C LYS A 48 -6.18 -2.52 -13.53
N PHE A 49 -5.78 -2.53 -12.27
CA PHE A 49 -5.28 -1.35 -11.56
C PHE A 49 -3.76 -1.32 -11.48
N LYS A 50 -3.06 -2.38 -11.88
CA LYS A 50 -1.61 -2.54 -11.71
C LYS A 50 -0.82 -1.38 -12.31
N ASP A 51 -1.08 -1.02 -13.57
CA ASP A 51 -0.35 0.07 -14.24
C ASP A 51 -0.58 1.43 -13.57
N ARG A 52 -1.84 1.74 -13.23
CA ARG A 52 -2.18 3.00 -12.56
C ARG A 52 -1.62 3.04 -11.15
N MET A 53 -1.75 1.94 -10.41
CA MET A 53 -1.26 1.83 -9.04
C MET A 53 0.26 1.97 -9.01
N ASN A 54 0.98 1.29 -9.90
CA ASN A 54 2.42 1.45 -10.03
C ASN A 54 2.81 2.91 -10.28
N ALA A 55 2.12 3.62 -11.19
CA ALA A 55 2.39 5.03 -11.43
C ALA A 55 2.19 5.89 -10.17
N TYR A 56 1.07 5.69 -9.45
CA TYR A 56 0.80 6.41 -8.20
C TYR A 56 1.82 6.11 -7.10
N LEU A 57 2.20 4.84 -6.95
CA LEU A 57 3.21 4.44 -5.97
C LEU A 57 4.57 5.03 -6.29
N LEU A 58 4.95 5.11 -7.57
CA LEU A 58 6.21 5.69 -7.99
C LEU A 58 6.27 7.20 -7.70
N GLU A 59 5.14 7.91 -7.85
CA GLU A 59 5.04 9.32 -7.45
C GLU A 59 5.08 9.49 -5.93
N TYR A 60 4.35 8.64 -5.20
CA TYR A 60 4.33 8.66 -3.74
C TYR A 60 5.70 8.37 -3.14
N GLU A 61 6.44 7.40 -3.69
CA GLU A 61 7.81 7.09 -3.31
C GLU A 61 8.73 8.30 -3.51
N LYS A 62 8.66 8.97 -4.66
CA LYS A 62 9.45 10.18 -4.93
C LYS A 62 9.17 11.29 -3.92
N LEU A 63 7.91 11.47 -3.53
CA LEU A 63 7.51 12.44 -2.50
C LEU A 63 8.08 12.04 -1.13
N LYS A 64 7.99 10.76 -0.75
CA LYS A 64 8.51 10.24 0.50
C LYS A 64 10.03 10.41 0.62
N ILE A 65 10.78 10.12 -0.46
CA ILE A 65 12.23 10.32 -0.51
C ILE A 65 12.60 11.80 -0.39
N ARG A 66 11.80 12.70 -0.95
CA ARG A 66 12.08 14.14 -0.91
C ARG A 66 11.81 14.79 0.44
N LEU A 67 10.94 14.18 1.25
CA LEU A 67 10.53 14.65 2.56
C LEU A 67 11.28 13.96 3.72
N GLY A 68 12.07 12.93 3.42
CA GLY A 68 12.85 12.13 4.38
C GLY A 68 14.30 12.57 4.53
#